data_AF-A0A536GY87-F1
#
_entry.id   AF-A0A536GY87-F1
#
_cell.length_a   1.000
_cell.length_b   1.000
_cell.length_c   1.000
_cell.angle_alpha   90.00
_cell.angle_beta   90.00
_cell.angle_gamma   90.00
#
_symmetry.space_group_name_H-M   'P 1'
#
loop_
_entity.id
_entity.type
_entity.pdbx_description
1 polymer ?
#
loop_
_entity_poly.entity_id
_entity_poly.type
_entity_poly.pdbx_seq_one_letter_code
_entity_poly.pdbx_strand_id
1 'polypeptide(L)' 'MSKSPTVRASWLGSGPYRAVWDLQAEMVAGVRGGSTPDTLLLLEHPHVFTLGKAGGADDLLWSP' A
#
# COMPACT_ATOMS: atom_id res chain seq x y z
N MET A 1 -20.64 -9.01 -20.87
CA MET A 1 -20.32 -8.13 -19.72
C MET A 1 -19.28 -8.86 -18.90
N SER A 2 -18.04 -8.33 -18.79
CA SER A 2 -17.01 -8.96 -17.96
C SER A 2 -17.42 -8.82 -16.50
N LYS A 3 -17.40 -9.92 -15.74
CA LYS A 3 -17.78 -9.94 -14.33
C LYS A 3 -16.71 -9.17 -13.54
N SER A 4 -17.10 -8.21 -12.70
CA SER A 4 -16.15 -7.51 -11.83
C SER A 4 -15.43 -8.51 -10.91
N PRO A 5 -14.10 -8.41 -10.75
CA PRO A 5 -13.37 -9.30 -9.86
C PRO A 5 -13.85 -9.11 -8.42
N THR A 6 -13.99 -10.21 -7.68
CA THR A 6 -14.33 -10.17 -6.25
C THR A 6 -13.08 -9.87 -5.45
N VAL A 7 -13.12 -8.80 -4.65
CA VAL A 7 -12.01 -8.37 -3.79
C VAL A 7 -12.44 -8.41 -2.32
N ARG A 8 -11.48 -8.72 -1.43
CA ARG A 8 -11.64 -8.55 0.01
C ARG A 8 -11.25 -7.13 0.38
N ALA A 9 -12.16 -6.36 0.97
CA ALA A 9 -11.82 -5.06 1.54
C ALA A 9 -11.45 -5.20 3.03
N SER A 10 -10.41 -4.48 3.47
CA SER A 10 -9.98 -4.45 4.88
C SER A 10 -9.68 -3.02 5.30
N TRP A 11 -10.32 -2.55 6.37
CA TRP A 11 -10.05 -1.26 7.00
C TRP A 11 -9.04 -1.46 8.15
N LEU A 12 -7.86 -0.83 8.04
CA LEU A 12 -6.77 -0.97 9.02
C LEU A 12 -6.68 0.22 9.98
N GLY A 13 -7.44 1.30 9.76
CA GLY A 13 -7.34 2.52 10.54
C GLY A 13 -6.10 3.34 10.15
N SER A 14 -5.41 3.91 11.15
CA SER A 14 -4.19 4.71 10.93
C SER A 14 -2.95 3.93 11.35
N GLY A 15 -1.89 3.95 10.54
CA GLY A 15 -0.66 3.22 10.85
C GLY A 15 0.60 3.77 10.16
N PRO A 16 1.80 3.54 10.71
CA PRO A 16 3.05 3.97 10.10
C PRO A 16 3.23 3.40 8.69
N TYR A 17 3.66 4.25 7.74
CA TYR A 17 3.84 3.85 6.34
C TYR A 17 4.65 2.57 6.18
N ARG A 18 5.78 2.47 6.88
CA ARG A 18 6.68 1.33 6.76
C ARG A 18 6.07 0.01 7.23
N ALA A 19 5.38 0.03 8.38
CA ALA A 19 4.73 -1.17 8.92
C ALA A 19 3.64 -1.70 7.98
N VAL A 20 2.86 -0.79 7.38
CA VAL A 20 1.83 -1.16 6.39
C VAL A 20 2.46 -1.65 5.08
N TRP A 21 3.59 -1.07 4.67
CA TRP A 21 4.33 -1.53 3.50
C TRP A 21 4.90 -2.94 3.69
N ASP A 22 5.42 -3.25 4.87
CA ASP A 22 5.92 -4.60 5.20
C ASP A 22 4.75 -5.62 5.18
N LEU A 23 3.58 -5.26 5.73
CA LEU A 23 2.35 -6.07 5.62
C LEU A 23 1.97 -6.33 4.14
N GLN A 24 2.02 -5.31 3.29
CA GLN A 24 1.75 -5.49 1.85
C GLN A 24 2.74 -6.49 1.23
N ALA A 25 4.03 -6.40 1.56
CA ALA A 25 5.05 -7.30 1.03
C ALA A 25 4.81 -8.77 1.45
N GLU A 26 4.39 -9.01 2.69
CA GLU A 26 4.03 -10.35 3.18
C GLU A 26 2.81 -10.92 2.43
N MET A 27 1.78 -10.09 2.18
CA MET A 27 0.54 -10.52 1.53
C MET A 27 0.70 -10.84 0.04
N VAL A 28 1.63 -10.16 -0.65
CA VAL A 28 1.81 -10.29 -2.10
C VAL A 28 2.08 -11.73 -2.56
N ALA A 29 2.85 -12.50 -1.79
CA ALA A 29 3.11 -13.91 -2.11
C ALA A 29 1.81 -14.74 -2.14
N GLY A 30 0.94 -14.51 -1.15
CA GLY A 30 -0.34 -15.20 -1.03
C GLY A 30 -1.32 -14.86 -2.16
N VAL A 31 -1.38 -13.58 -2.55
CA VAL A 31 -2.21 -13.09 -3.65
C VAL A 31 -1.71 -13.62 -4.99
N ARG A 32 -0.41 -13.52 -5.28
CA ARG A 32 0.19 -14.05 -6.52
C ARG A 32 0.01 -15.56 -6.66
N GLY A 33 0.06 -16.29 -5.54
CA GLY A 33 -0.15 -17.74 -5.51
C GLY A 33 -1.62 -18.17 -5.50
N GLY A 34 -2.58 -17.24 -5.47
CA GLY A 34 -4.02 -17.54 -5.41
C GLY A 34 -4.51 -18.12 -4.07
N SER A 35 -3.64 -18.20 -3.06
CA SER A 35 -3.99 -18.69 -1.71
C SER A 35 -4.72 -17.63 -0.88
N THR A 36 -4.57 -16.36 -1.25
CA THR A 36 -5.23 -15.20 -0.65
C THR A 36 -6.05 -14.51 -1.74
N PRO A 37 -7.31 -14.10 -1.48
CA PRO A 37 -8.07 -13.32 -2.45
C PRO A 37 -7.40 -11.97 -2.71
N ASP A 38 -7.65 -11.40 -3.90
CA ASP A 38 -7.32 -10.00 -4.17
C ASP A 38 -7.84 -9.12 -3.03
N THR A 39 -6.96 -8.30 -2.45
CA THR A 39 -7.25 -7.57 -1.22
C THR A 39 -7.03 -6.08 -1.40
N LEU A 40 -8.03 -5.27 -1.02
CA LEU A 40 -7.99 -3.83 -0.95
C LEU A 40 -7.80 -3.40 0.51
N LEU A 41 -6.62 -2.84 0.81
CA LEU A 41 -6.34 -2.25 2.11
C LEU A 41 -6.74 -0.77 2.11
N LEU A 42 -7.51 -0.38 3.11
CA LEU A 42 -8.01 0.98 3.33
C LEU A 42 -7.48 1.47 4.68
N LEU A 43 -6.79 2.62 4.68
CA LEU A 43 -6.09 3.12 5.85
C LEU A 43 -5.64 4.58 5.68
N GLU A 44 -5.13 5.14 6.76
CA GLU A 44 -4.49 6.45 6.83
C GLU A 44 -3.05 6.31 7.33
N HIS A 45 -2.17 7.23 6.92
CA HIS A 45 -0.79 7.30 7.43
C HIS A 45 -0.59 8.59 8.23
N PRO A 46 0.19 8.55 9.32
CA PRO A 46 0.83 9.75 9.84
C PRO A 46 1.62 10.47 8.73
N HIS A 47 1.85 11.77 8.88
CA HIS A 47 2.52 12.60 7.87
C HIS A 47 3.82 11.95 7.37
N VAL A 48 3.88 11.69 6.06
CA VAL A 48 4.99 10.98 5.42
C VAL A 48 5.14 11.49 3.98
N PHE A 49 6.37 11.76 3.57
CA PHE A 49 6.70 11.91 2.15
C PHE A 49 7.14 10.56 1.59
N THR A 50 6.64 10.22 0.40
CA THR A 50 7.08 9.01 -0.32
C THR A 50 7.57 9.44 -1.69
N LEU A 51 8.74 8.93 -2.09
CA LEU A 51 9.31 9.18 -3.40
C LEU A 51 9.17 7.91 -4.25
N GLY A 52 8.46 8.04 -5.37
CA GLY A 52 8.34 6.95 -6.35
C GLY A 52 9.62 6.73 -7.14
N LYS A 53 9.58 5.84 -8.13
CA LYS A 53 10.76 5.50 -8.96
C LYS A 53 11.44 6.70 -9.63
N ALA A 54 10.68 7.75 -9.96
CA ALA A 54 11.18 8.97 -10.59
C ALA A 54 11.35 10.14 -9.60
N GLY A 55 11.06 9.94 -8.31
CA GLY A 55 11.18 10.98 -7.30
C GLY A 55 12.63 11.17 -6.87
N GLY A 56 13.06 12.41 -6.72
CA GLY A 56 14.42 12.80 -6.36
C GLY A 56 14.46 13.77 -5.18
N ALA A 57 15.67 14.16 -4.79
CA ALA A 57 15.89 15.11 -3.70
C ALA A 57 15.33 16.51 -4.03
N ASP A 58 15.35 16.89 -5.31
CA ASP A 58 14.84 18.19 -5.78
C ASP A 58 13.31 18.33 -5.60
N ASP A 59 12.58 17.22 -5.43
CA ASP A 59 11.14 17.22 -5.13
C ASP A 59 10.83 17.54 -3.66
N LEU A 60 11.85 17.52 -2.78
CA LEU A 60 11.73 17.81 -1.36
C LEU A 60 12.20 19.24 -1.07
N LEU A 61 11.25 20.17 -1.08
CA LEU A 61 11.48 21.55 -0.67
C LEU A 61 11.52 21.67 0.86
N TRP A 62 12.58 21.13 1.46
CA TRP A 62 12.82 21.20 2.90
C TRP A 62 14.04 22.07 3.19
N SER A 63 13.82 23.17 3.91
CA SER A 63 14.91 23.92 4.52
C SER A 63 15.04 23.43 5.98
N PRO A 64 16.21 22.89 6.37
CA PRO A 64 16.42 22.38 7.73
C PRO A 64 16.35 23.47 8.81
#